data_AF-A0A235BTL9-F1
#
_entry.id   AF-A0A235BTL9-F1
#
_cell.length_a   1.000
_cell.length_b   1.000
_cell.length_c   1.000
_cell.angle_alpha   90.00
_cell.angle_beta   90.00
_cell.angle_gamma   90.00
#
_symmetry.space_group_name_H-M   'P 1'
#
loop_
_entity.id
_entity.type
_entity.pdbx_description
1 polymer ?
#
loop_
_entity_poly.entity_id
_entity_poly.type
_entity_poly.pdbx_seq_one_letter_code
_entity_poly.pdbx_strand_id
1 'polypeptide(L)'
;MGGGVPGRAPHRIPHKTKDRGGGHQVEETAAEKAKYRPGERTCNDTKYLDDISQYWSQARDLKLPWYQYSHRDVRTGMMFLGFVDELSLSHSTAFAEIFDVTYNAEMVLWPGRLLPKGERVSVVVQL
;
A
#
# COMPACT_ATOMS: atom_id res chain seq x y z
N MET A 1 3.34 -45.13 -51.22
CA MET A 1 3.86 -45.42 -49.86
C MET A 1 4.35 -44.10 -49.28
N GLY A 2 3.54 -43.47 -48.42
CA GLY A 2 3.81 -42.12 -47.90
C GLY A 2 4.75 -42.16 -46.69
N GLY A 3 5.89 -41.48 -46.78
CA GLY A 3 6.82 -41.29 -45.66
C GLY A 3 6.29 -40.22 -44.70
N GLY A 4 5.99 -40.61 -43.46
CA GLY A 4 5.62 -39.69 -42.40
C GLY A 4 6.84 -39.00 -41.79
N VAL A 5 6.83 -37.67 -41.78
CA VAL A 5 7.83 -36.85 -41.08
C VAL A 5 7.58 -36.95 -39.57
N PRO A 6 8.59 -37.25 -38.72
CA PRO A 6 8.37 -37.32 -37.29
C PRO A 6 8.16 -35.90 -36.72
N GLY A 7 7.02 -35.71 -36.04
CA GLY A 7 6.66 -34.45 -35.39
C GLY A 7 7.62 -34.10 -34.26
N ARG A 8 8.15 -32.88 -34.29
CA ARG A 8 9.01 -32.32 -33.23
C ARG A 8 8.16 -32.02 -31.99
N ALA A 9 8.46 -32.66 -30.86
CA ALA A 9 7.77 -32.38 -29.60
C ALA A 9 7.92 -30.89 -29.20
N PRO A 10 6.88 -30.24 -28.65
CA PRO A 10 6.94 -28.84 -28.27
C PRO A 10 7.96 -28.63 -27.14
N HIS A 11 8.86 -27.68 -27.34
CA HIS A 11 9.87 -27.31 -26.35
C HIS A 11 9.17 -26.60 -25.18
N ARG A 12 9.01 -27.31 -24.06
CA ARG A 12 8.45 -26.74 -22.83
C ARG A 12 9.51 -25.86 -22.17
N ILE A 13 9.38 -24.55 -22.27
CA ILE A 13 10.23 -23.61 -21.54
C ILE A 13 9.83 -23.69 -20.05
N PRO A 14 10.74 -24.06 -19.13
CA PRO A 14 10.41 -24.08 -17.71
C PRO A 14 10.21 -22.64 -17.23
N HIS A 15 8.97 -22.28 -16.89
CA HIS A 15 8.70 -21.07 -16.12
C HIS A 15 9.24 -21.30 -14.71
N LYS A 16 10.29 -20.58 -14.33
CA LYS A 16 10.76 -20.51 -12.95
C LYS A 16 9.59 -19.96 -12.11
N THR A 17 8.93 -20.80 -11.32
CA THR A 17 8.13 -20.31 -10.21
C THR A 17 9.09 -19.51 -9.33
N LYS A 18 8.85 -18.20 -9.24
CA LYS A 18 9.58 -17.34 -8.32
C LYS A 18 9.15 -17.81 -6.93
N ASP A 19 9.91 -18.73 -6.34
CA ASP A 19 9.82 -19.02 -4.93
C ASP A 19 9.98 -17.67 -4.24
N ARG A 20 8.88 -17.17 -3.67
CA ARG A 20 8.87 -15.97 -2.83
C ARG A 20 9.55 -16.38 -1.53
N GLY A 21 10.87 -16.54 -1.61
CA GLY A 21 11.72 -16.80 -0.48
C GLY A 21 11.55 -15.69 0.55
N GLY A 22 11.33 -16.08 1.79
CA GLY A 22 11.47 -15.21 2.95
C GLY A 22 10.18 -14.57 3.43
N GLY A 23 9.28 -15.35 4.02
CA GLY A 23 8.41 -14.84 5.10
C GLY A 23 9.28 -14.51 6.32
N HIS A 24 10.00 -13.39 6.28
CA HIS A 24 10.82 -12.97 7.42
C HIS A 24 9.91 -12.42 8.55
N GLN A 25 9.91 -13.11 9.70
CA GLN A 25 9.72 -12.55 11.05
C GLN A 25 8.56 -11.54 11.27
N VAL A 26 7.33 -11.90 10.90
CA VAL A 26 6.16 -11.02 11.09
C VAL A 26 5.84 -10.77 12.59
N GLU A 27 6.14 -11.73 13.46
CA GLU A 27 5.90 -11.60 14.91
C GLU A 27 6.99 -10.82 15.64
N GLU A 28 8.25 -11.08 15.33
CA GLU A 28 9.40 -10.39 15.93
C GLU A 28 9.36 -8.89 15.62
N THR A 29 8.93 -8.52 14.40
CA THR A 29 8.71 -7.12 14.03
C THR A 29 7.51 -6.48 14.73
N ALA A 30 6.47 -7.24 15.12
CA ALA A 30 5.34 -6.67 15.84
C ALA A 30 5.69 -6.34 17.30
N ALA A 31 6.45 -7.22 17.97
CA ALA A 31 6.96 -6.98 19.32
C ALA A 31 7.89 -5.76 19.36
N GLU A 32 8.75 -5.59 18.35
CA GLU A 32 9.60 -4.40 18.24
C GLU A 32 8.79 -3.12 18.08
N LYS A 33 7.76 -3.15 17.21
CA LYS A 33 6.88 -1.99 16.95
C LYS A 33 6.02 -1.61 18.15
N ALA A 34 5.71 -2.56 19.03
CA ALA A 34 4.93 -2.31 20.24
C ALA A 34 5.64 -1.39 21.25
N LYS A 35 6.98 -1.28 21.17
CA LYS A 35 7.79 -0.44 22.05
C LYS A 35 7.59 1.06 21.81
N TYR A 36 7.20 1.44 20.60
CA TYR A 36 6.98 2.84 20.26
C TYR A 36 5.71 3.38 20.92
N ARG A 37 5.69 4.68 21.15
CA ARG A 37 4.47 5.41 21.45
C ARG A 37 3.68 5.64 20.15
N PRO A 38 2.34 5.68 20.19
CA PRO A 38 1.54 6.08 19.03
C PRO A 38 2.05 7.40 18.43
N GLY A 39 2.28 7.44 17.12
CA GLY A 39 2.74 8.62 16.40
C GLY A 39 4.25 8.91 16.51
N GLU A 40 4.99 8.14 17.31
CA GLU A 40 6.44 8.31 17.46
C GLU A 40 7.20 7.88 16.19
N ARG A 41 6.72 6.83 15.53
CA ARG A 41 7.31 6.31 14.29
C ARG A 41 6.23 6.27 13.22
N THR A 42 6.31 7.21 12.30
CA THR A 42 5.40 7.32 11.16
C THR A 42 6.17 7.16 9.85
N CYS A 43 5.46 6.75 8.81
CA CYS A 43 5.96 6.66 7.46
C CYS A 43 5.02 7.41 6.54
N ASN A 44 5.54 8.45 5.90
CA ASN A 44 4.85 9.22 4.88
C ASN A 44 5.45 8.86 3.54
N ASP A 45 4.60 8.60 2.54
CA ASP A 45 5.05 8.31 1.18
C ASP A 45 4.13 8.97 0.17
N THR A 46 4.69 9.28 -0.99
CA THR A 46 3.95 9.76 -2.15
C THR A 46 4.23 8.84 -3.33
N LYS A 47 3.17 8.20 -3.83
CA LYS A 47 3.25 7.27 -4.93
C LYS A 47 2.64 7.88 -6.20
N TYR A 48 3.37 7.76 -7.30
CA TYR A 48 2.86 7.94 -8.66
C TYR A 48 2.13 6.66 -9.06
N LEU A 49 0.91 6.78 -9.59
CA LEU A 49 0.06 5.63 -9.95
C LEU A 49 0.14 5.27 -11.44
N ASP A 50 0.89 6.04 -12.23
CA ASP A 50 1.13 5.81 -13.65
C ASP A 50 1.96 4.55 -13.93
N ASP A 51 2.73 4.07 -12.95
CA ASP A 51 3.54 2.85 -13.02
C ASP A 51 2.69 1.56 -13.01
N ILE A 52 1.41 1.65 -12.66
CA ILE A 52 0.50 0.50 -12.60
C ILE A 52 -0.20 0.33 -13.95
N SER A 53 0.29 -0.62 -14.76
CA SER A 53 -0.22 -0.85 -16.12
C SER A 53 -1.74 -1.05 -16.22
N GLN A 54 -2.35 -1.78 -15.28
CA GLN A 54 -3.79 -2.03 -15.25
C GLN A 54 -4.58 -0.79 -14.81
N TYR A 55 -3.96 0.09 -14.03
CA TYR A 55 -4.57 1.33 -13.57
C TYR A 55 -4.54 2.40 -14.65
N TRP A 56 -3.43 2.50 -15.38
CA TRP A 56 -3.17 3.59 -16.32
C TRP A 56 -4.29 3.81 -17.35
N SER A 57 -4.79 2.73 -17.96
CA SER A 57 -5.89 2.82 -18.93
C SER A 57 -7.17 3.35 -18.29
N GLN A 58 -7.56 2.79 -17.15
CA GLN A 58 -8.74 3.21 -16.39
C GLN A 58 -8.61 4.65 -15.89
N ALA A 59 -7.42 5.03 -15.41
CA ALA A 59 -7.16 6.37 -14.92
C ALA A 59 -7.29 7.43 -16.01
N ARG A 60 -6.83 7.12 -17.22
CA ARG A 60 -7.00 7.98 -18.38
C ARG A 60 -8.46 8.09 -18.82
N ASP A 61 -9.16 6.96 -18.92
CA ASP A 61 -10.52 6.92 -19.46
C ASP A 61 -11.57 7.49 -18.49
N LEU A 62 -11.38 7.27 -17.19
CA LEU A 62 -12.28 7.68 -16.12
C LEU A 62 -11.82 8.93 -15.37
N LYS A 63 -10.69 9.53 -15.76
CA LYS A 63 -10.07 10.68 -15.08
C LYS A 63 -9.83 10.39 -13.59
N LEU A 64 -9.21 9.25 -13.30
CA LEU A 64 -8.86 8.89 -11.92
C LEU A 64 -7.58 9.60 -11.47
N PRO A 65 -7.36 9.71 -10.15
CA PRO A 65 -6.17 10.33 -9.57
C PRO A 65 -4.86 9.73 -10.07
N TRP A 66 -3.82 10.55 -10.21
CA TRP A 66 -2.50 10.08 -10.64
C TRP A 66 -1.52 9.88 -9.50
N TYR A 67 -1.84 10.40 -8.32
CA TYR A 67 -0.96 10.38 -7.16
C TYR A 67 -1.70 9.89 -5.92
N GLN A 68 -0.96 9.20 -5.07
CA GLN A 68 -1.42 8.75 -3.76
C GLN A 68 -0.47 9.26 -2.68
N TYR A 69 -0.99 10.00 -1.71
CA TYR A 69 -0.34 10.25 -0.44
C TYR A 69 -0.68 9.13 0.54
N SER A 70 0.28 8.74 1.36
CA SER A 70 0.05 7.80 2.44
C SER A 70 0.72 8.25 3.72
N HIS A 71 0.03 8.03 4.84
CA HIS A 71 0.57 8.15 6.19
C HIS A 71 0.31 6.83 6.92
N ARG A 72 1.32 6.29 7.57
CA ARG A 72 1.20 5.08 8.39
C ARG A 72 1.86 5.29 9.74
N ASP A 73 1.11 5.04 10.81
CA ASP A 73 1.70 4.91 12.15
C ASP A 73 2.13 3.44 12.38
N VAL A 74 3.40 3.27 12.74
CA VAL A 74 4.01 1.96 12.97
C VAL A 74 3.43 1.27 14.21
N ARG A 75 3.06 2.06 15.23
CA ARG A 75 2.65 1.54 16.53
C ARG A 75 1.18 1.11 16.55
N THR A 76 0.28 1.89 15.97
CA THR A 76 -1.15 1.57 15.92
C THR A 76 -1.52 0.76 14.70
N GLY A 77 -0.72 0.84 13.62
CA GLY A 77 -1.06 0.26 12.33
C GLY A 77 -2.09 1.08 11.54
N MET A 78 -2.51 2.24 12.06
CA MET A 78 -3.40 3.17 11.35
C MET A 78 -2.76 3.62 10.04
N MET A 79 -3.59 3.72 9.02
CA MET A 79 -3.19 4.12 7.69
C MET A 79 -4.15 5.15 7.13
N PHE A 80 -3.61 6.22 6.57
CA PHE A 80 -4.37 7.24 5.85
C PHE A 80 -3.89 7.24 4.41
N LEU A 81 -4.84 7.35 3.48
CA LEU A 81 -4.60 7.40 2.05
C LEU A 81 -5.28 8.63 1.48
N GLY A 82 -4.51 9.48 0.82
CA GLY A 82 -4.99 10.62 0.04
C GLY A 82 -4.81 10.34 -1.44
N PHE A 83 -5.80 10.59 -2.28
CA PHE A 83 -5.64 10.49 -3.73
C PHE A 83 -5.86 11.86 -4.38
N VAL A 84 -5.00 12.22 -5.33
CA VAL A 84 -5.06 13.52 -6.03
C VAL A 84 -4.73 13.42 -7.51
N ASP A 85 -5.30 14.34 -8.28
CA ASP A 85 -5.06 14.45 -9.71
C ASP A 85 -3.69 15.06 -10.04
N GLU A 86 -3.17 15.92 -9.16
CA GLU A 86 -1.88 16.59 -9.32
C GLU A 86 -1.05 16.64 -8.04
N LEU A 87 0.27 16.57 -8.21
CA LEU A 87 1.22 16.73 -7.11
C LEU A 87 1.38 18.22 -6.78
N SER A 88 0.91 18.64 -5.62
CA SER A 88 1.05 20.02 -5.16
C SER A 88 1.35 20.10 -3.66
N LEU A 89 1.99 21.20 -3.25
CA LEU A 89 2.22 21.48 -1.83
C LEU A 89 0.89 21.64 -1.09
N SER A 90 -0.09 22.32 -1.70
CA SER A 90 -1.43 22.52 -1.12
C SER A 90 -2.11 21.20 -0.80
N HIS A 91 -2.06 20.23 -1.73
CA HIS A 91 -2.65 18.92 -1.53
C HIS A 91 -1.93 18.13 -0.42
N SER A 92 -0.59 18.19 -0.39
CA SER A 92 0.19 17.54 0.68
C SER A 92 -0.10 18.15 2.05
N THR A 93 -0.28 19.47 2.13
CA THR A 93 -0.62 20.16 3.37
C THR A 93 -2.03 19.82 3.83
N ALA A 94 -3.01 19.86 2.92
CA ALA A 94 -4.39 19.47 3.23
C ALA A 94 -4.48 18.02 3.71
N PHE A 95 -3.74 17.10 3.07
CA PHE A 95 -3.62 15.72 3.54
C PHE A 95 -3.08 15.64 4.97
N ALA A 96 -2.02 16.41 5.26
CA ALA A 96 -1.39 16.44 6.58
C ALA A 96 -2.33 16.92 7.68
N GLU A 97 -3.04 18.02 7.42
CA GLU A 97 -4.02 18.58 8.35
C GLU A 97 -5.17 17.60 8.62
N ILE A 98 -5.70 16.97 7.56
CA ILE A 98 -6.81 16.02 7.70
C ILE A 98 -6.40 14.80 8.51
N PHE A 99 -5.24 14.19 8.21
CA PHE A 99 -4.83 13.02 8.98
C PHE A 99 -4.50 13.39 10.42
N ASP A 100 -3.90 14.55 10.69
CA ASP A 100 -3.56 14.96 12.06
C ASP A 100 -4.83 15.14 12.91
N VAL A 101 -5.82 15.87 12.39
CA VAL A 101 -7.11 16.06 13.07
C VAL A 101 -7.80 14.71 13.32
N THR A 102 -7.84 13.85 12.31
CA THR A 102 -8.48 12.53 12.41
C THR A 102 -7.74 11.62 13.38
N TYR A 103 -6.41 11.61 13.32
CA TYR A 103 -5.55 10.82 14.20
C TYR A 103 -5.72 11.23 15.65
N ASN A 104 -5.71 12.54 15.94
CA ASN A 104 -5.94 13.04 17.30
C ASN A 104 -7.36 12.71 17.79
N ALA A 105 -8.39 12.83 16.96
CA ALA A 105 -9.75 12.46 17.33
C ALA A 105 -9.87 10.96 17.69
N GLU A 106 -9.33 10.07 16.85
CA GLU A 106 -9.31 8.63 17.11
C GLU A 106 -8.52 8.27 18.38
N MET A 107 -7.35 8.89 18.56
CA MET A 107 -6.51 8.65 19.74
C MET A 107 -7.16 9.11 21.05
N VAL A 108 -7.98 10.16 21.02
CA VAL A 108 -8.76 10.64 22.17
C VAL A 108 -9.94 9.71 22.46
N LEU A 109 -10.63 9.23 21.42
CA LEU A 109 -11.80 8.37 21.58
C LEU A 109 -11.43 6.93 21.95
N TRP A 110 -10.25 6.45 21.54
CA TRP A 110 -9.78 5.08 21.72
C TRP A 110 -8.39 5.02 22.38
N PRO A 111 -8.24 5.47 23.63
CA PRO A 111 -6.93 5.58 24.28
C PRO A 111 -6.31 4.20 24.55
N GLY A 112 -5.18 3.92 23.89
CA GLY A 112 -4.27 2.85 24.28
C GLY A 112 -4.56 1.45 23.73
N ARG A 113 -5.54 1.28 22.84
CA ARG A 113 -5.78 -0.04 22.20
C ARG A 113 -4.86 -0.21 20.98
N LEU A 114 -3.98 -1.20 21.04
CA LEU A 114 -3.40 -1.78 19.82
C LEU A 114 -4.53 -2.33 18.96
N LEU A 115 -4.58 -1.98 17.67
CA LEU A 115 -5.45 -2.71 16.76
C LEU A 115 -5.10 -4.20 16.86
N PRO A 116 -6.10 -5.10 17.05
CA PRO A 116 -5.90 -6.53 17.03
C PRO A 116 -5.06 -6.93 15.83
N LYS A 117 -4.19 -7.92 16.00
CA LYS A 117 -3.31 -8.39 14.92
C LYS A 117 -4.16 -8.78 13.70
N GLY A 118 -4.08 -7.98 12.64
CA GLY A 118 -4.84 -8.17 11.39
C GLY A 118 -5.91 -7.10 11.13
N GLU A 119 -6.29 -6.32 12.13
CA GLU A 119 -7.20 -5.18 11.97
C GLU A 119 -6.41 -3.93 11.55
N ARG A 120 -6.90 -3.24 10.52
CA ARG A 120 -6.30 -2.01 10.01
C ARG A 120 -7.40 -0.97 9.85
N VAL A 121 -7.29 0.14 10.56
CA VAL A 121 -8.11 1.31 10.27
C VAL A 121 -7.46 2.02 9.09
N SER A 122 -8.20 2.09 7.99
CA SER A 122 -7.79 2.80 6.78
C SER A 122 -8.77 3.94 6.54
N VAL A 123 -8.28 5.17 6.61
CA VAL A 123 -9.05 6.35 6.24
C VAL A 123 -8.64 6.75 4.82
N VAL A 124 -9.60 6.80 3.92
CA VAL A 124 -9.38 7.18 2.52
C VAL A 124 -10.01 8.55 2.31
N VAL A 125 -9.20 9.48 1.82
CA VAL A 125 -9.58 10.86 1.52
C VAL A 125 -9.30 11.09 0.04
N GLN A 126 -10.30 11.64 -0.66
CA GLN A 126 -10.11 12.20 -1.99
C GLN A 126 -9.92 13.71 -1.81
N LEU A 127 -8.82 14.23 -2.34
CA LEU A 127 -8.41 15.63 -2.23
C LEU A 127 -8.54 16.34 -3.57
#